data_AF-A0A954JBU9-F1
#
_entry.id   AF-A0A954JBU9-F1
#
_cell.length_a   1.000
_cell.length_b   1.000
_cell.length_c   1.000
_cell.angle_alpha   90.00
_cell.angle_beta   90.00
_cell.angle_gamma   90.00
#
_symmetry.space_group_name_H-M   'P 1'
#
loop_
_entity.id
_entity.type
_entity.pdbx_description
1 polymer ?
#
loop_
_entity_poly.entity_id
_entity_poly.type
_entity_poly.pdbx_seq_one_letter_code
_entity_poly.pdbx_strand_id
1 'polypeptide(L)'
;MINSIRILFRIPLILICLFSYSVTSQAAEERLVFEPSGKPNGKRIVLVSGDEEYRTEETMPMLAKILSQHHGFHCTVLFSFGPEGADYIDPNNSQGLRGLEALNQADLMIIGTRFRTPDANGASYITKYLNAGKPIIGIRTSTHAFNGNGDFGGVPFGQFGLKMLGETWVSHHGRHKQQGARGLAVAEQKSHPILSSVSDIFCPSDVYGVIHLSDADQILLRGAVTETLDPASPQVEGEQNNPMQPFAWLHTYESPDGKAKGKSFCTTGGASVDFVDENLRRLIVNAAYFLTGQKVPASANVEFVDAYYPSFYGFIRDQNYWKNLNLKPSTFALGQSPQQPDPAGSPAWPYRDKPEVKSAKGQPFEFRDGERVALVGSSLAERMNLFGYFESILHTRFAGKKLVVRNFGWPADEVGNQQRPDNYTQIDNPMVEFGPELFICFFGFNEHFAGADESQLNSFKDRYRSWIEEHRQK
;
A
#
# COMPACT_ATOMS: atom_id res chain seq x y z
N MET A 1 79.62 -35.52 28.49
CA MET A 1 80.38 -34.96 27.35
C MET A 1 79.61 -33.75 26.85
N ILE A 2 80.32 -32.62 26.79
CA ILE A 2 79.81 -31.25 26.74
C ILE A 2 79.33 -30.85 25.33
N ASN A 3 78.26 -30.06 25.30
CA ASN A 3 77.83 -29.02 24.34
C ASN A 3 78.46 -28.97 22.94
N SER A 4 77.62 -28.76 21.92
CA SER A 4 77.63 -27.49 21.15
C SER A 4 76.48 -27.37 20.14
N ILE A 5 75.65 -26.37 20.42
CA ILE A 5 74.85 -25.47 19.58
C ILE A 5 75.06 -25.58 18.05
N ARG A 6 73.95 -25.77 17.32
CA ARG A 6 73.76 -25.27 15.94
C ARG A 6 72.43 -24.54 15.85
N ILE A 7 72.51 -23.24 15.66
CA ILE A 7 71.38 -22.35 15.35
C ILE A 7 71.00 -22.58 13.89
N LEU A 8 69.77 -23.03 13.63
CA LEU A 8 69.13 -22.91 12.33
C LEU A 8 67.87 -22.06 12.48
N PHE A 9 67.89 -20.89 11.85
CA PHE A 9 66.73 -20.03 11.65
C PHE A 9 65.64 -20.82 10.87
N ARG A 10 64.48 -21.04 11.50
CA ARG A 10 63.24 -21.40 10.81
C ARG A 10 62.36 -20.16 10.76
N ILE A 11 62.22 -19.58 9.58
CA ILE A 11 61.20 -18.56 9.28
C ILE A 11 59.86 -19.31 9.15
N PRO A 12 58.82 -18.98 9.92
CA PRO A 12 57.49 -19.47 9.62
C PRO A 12 56.89 -18.59 8.51
N LEU A 13 56.53 -19.24 7.40
CA LEU A 13 55.76 -18.65 6.31
C LEU A 13 54.34 -18.39 6.82
N ILE A 14 54.03 -17.16 7.22
CA ILE A 14 52.67 -16.75 7.61
C ILE A 14 51.89 -16.54 6.30
N LEU A 15 51.01 -17.50 5.99
CA LEU A 15 50.03 -17.38 4.92
C LEU A 15 48.92 -16.43 5.40
N ILE A 16 48.99 -15.15 5.01
CA ILE A 16 47.93 -14.17 5.26
C ILE A 16 46.84 -14.40 4.21
N CYS A 17 45.79 -15.11 4.58
CA CYS A 17 44.54 -15.15 3.81
C CYS A 17 43.83 -13.79 3.94
N LEU A 18 44.09 -12.89 3.00
CA LEU A 18 43.29 -11.68 2.79
C LEU A 18 41.88 -12.08 2.34
N PHE A 19 40.95 -12.18 3.28
CA PHE A 19 39.53 -12.13 2.97
C PHE A 19 39.21 -10.74 2.42
N SER A 20 39.09 -10.63 1.10
CA SER A 20 38.54 -9.46 0.44
C SER A 20 37.06 -9.36 0.81
N TYR A 21 36.74 -8.63 1.87
CA TYR A 21 35.38 -8.12 2.06
C TYR A 21 35.14 -7.09 0.97
N SER A 22 34.54 -7.51 -0.13
CA SER A 22 33.91 -6.60 -1.07
C SER A 22 32.78 -5.89 -0.33
N VAL A 23 33.06 -4.67 0.11
CA VAL A 23 32.01 -3.74 0.52
C VAL A 23 31.25 -3.38 -0.77
N THR A 24 30.20 -4.15 -1.08
CA THR A 24 29.21 -3.72 -2.05
C THR A 24 28.55 -2.50 -1.44
N SER A 25 28.87 -1.31 -1.95
CA SER A 25 28.01 -0.15 -1.79
C SER A 25 26.61 -0.58 -2.24
N GLN A 26 25.70 -0.73 -1.28
CA GLN A 26 24.31 -1.04 -1.57
C GLN A 26 23.71 0.25 -2.12
N ALA A 27 23.82 0.42 -3.44
CA ALA A 27 23.04 1.42 -4.15
C ALA A 27 21.58 1.24 -3.71
N ALA A 28 20.91 2.33 -3.33
CA ALA A 28 19.50 2.29 -3.02
C ALA A 28 18.79 1.61 -4.20
N GLU A 29 18.07 0.52 -3.94
CA GLU A 29 17.39 -0.22 -5.01
C GLU A 29 16.35 0.70 -5.64
N GLU A 30 16.59 1.16 -6.87
CA GLU A 30 15.68 2.05 -7.62
C GLU A 30 14.46 1.31 -8.20
N ARG A 31 14.30 0.04 -7.85
CA ARG A 31 13.29 -0.88 -8.36
C ARG A 31 13.03 -2.00 -7.37
N LEU A 32 11.88 -2.65 -7.50
CA LEU A 32 11.55 -3.87 -6.76
C LEU A 32 11.51 -5.05 -7.72
N VAL A 33 12.30 -6.09 -7.46
CA VAL A 33 12.38 -7.28 -8.33
C VAL A 33 11.79 -8.48 -7.61
N PHE A 34 10.88 -9.17 -8.29
CA PHE A 34 10.30 -10.44 -7.84
C PHE A 34 10.71 -11.54 -8.79
N GLU A 35 11.51 -12.48 -8.28
CA GLU A 35 11.78 -13.72 -8.99
C GLU A 35 10.54 -14.63 -8.95
N PRO A 36 10.31 -15.41 -10.01
CA PRO A 36 9.18 -16.32 -10.07
C PRO A 36 9.27 -17.37 -8.97
N SER A 37 8.15 -17.66 -8.31
CA SER A 37 8.05 -18.83 -7.43
C SER A 37 7.83 -20.09 -8.26
N GLY A 38 8.50 -21.19 -7.88
CA GLY A 38 8.39 -22.45 -8.60
C GLY A 38 9.03 -22.40 -10.00
N LYS A 39 8.32 -22.91 -11.02
CA LYS A 39 8.85 -23.03 -12.39
C LYS A 39 8.69 -21.70 -13.15
N PRO A 40 9.78 -21.05 -13.59
CA PRO A 40 9.70 -19.86 -14.43
C PRO A 40 8.98 -20.14 -15.74
N ASN A 41 8.13 -19.21 -16.17
CA ASN A 41 7.47 -19.26 -17.48
C ASN A 41 8.32 -18.63 -18.60
N GLY A 42 9.49 -18.08 -18.25
CA GLY A 42 10.47 -17.52 -19.17
C GLY A 42 10.14 -16.10 -19.67
N LYS A 43 9.11 -15.45 -19.11
CA LYS A 43 8.68 -14.09 -19.48
C LYS A 43 9.00 -13.08 -18.39
N ARG A 44 9.41 -11.89 -18.82
CA ARG A 44 9.75 -10.75 -17.96
C ARG A 44 8.72 -9.63 -18.11
N ILE A 45 8.14 -9.19 -17.01
CA ILE A 45 7.18 -8.08 -16.97
C ILE A 45 7.82 -6.90 -16.24
N VAL A 46 7.77 -5.71 -16.84
CA VAL A 46 8.09 -4.46 -16.15
C VAL A 46 6.79 -3.73 -15.84
N LEU A 47 6.55 -3.44 -14.56
CA LEU A 47 5.38 -2.72 -14.07
C LEU A 47 5.80 -1.31 -13.67
N VAL A 48 5.28 -0.28 -14.35
CA VAL A 48 5.69 1.11 -14.19
C VAL A 48 4.63 1.87 -13.42
N SER A 49 4.95 2.29 -12.20
CA SER A 49 4.10 3.13 -11.35
C SER A 49 4.53 4.60 -11.35
N GLY A 50 3.59 5.49 -11.07
CA GLY A 50 3.83 6.94 -11.10
C GLY A 50 2.54 7.71 -11.34
N ASP A 51 1.59 7.55 -10.44
CA ASP A 51 0.27 8.20 -10.47
C ASP A 51 -0.05 8.77 -9.08
N GLU A 52 -0.07 10.10 -8.99
CA GLU A 52 -0.34 10.87 -7.78
C GLU A 52 -1.79 10.85 -7.28
N GLU A 53 -2.71 10.26 -8.06
CA GLU A 53 -4.13 10.19 -7.75
C GLU A 53 -4.56 8.75 -7.46
N TYR A 54 -4.28 7.81 -8.36
CA TYR A 54 -4.84 6.45 -8.35
C TYR A 54 -3.93 5.39 -7.69
N ARG A 55 -2.80 5.80 -7.10
CA ARG A 55 -1.98 5.01 -6.17
C ARG A 55 -1.32 3.78 -6.80
N THR A 56 -0.76 3.95 -7.99
CA THR A 56 -0.16 2.81 -8.71
C THR A 56 1.10 2.27 -8.03
N GLU A 57 1.71 3.04 -7.12
CA GLU A 57 2.75 2.56 -6.20
C GLU A 57 2.25 1.47 -5.23
N GLU A 58 0.96 1.38 -4.96
CA GLU A 58 0.35 0.27 -4.19
C GLU A 58 -0.03 -0.89 -5.12
N THR A 59 -0.62 -0.58 -6.28
CA THR A 59 -1.14 -1.56 -7.25
C THR A 59 -0.05 -2.40 -7.91
N MET A 60 1.01 -1.76 -8.42
CA MET A 60 2.01 -2.45 -9.23
C MET A 60 2.77 -3.52 -8.45
N PRO A 61 3.22 -3.29 -7.20
CA PRO A 61 3.80 -4.35 -6.39
C PRO A 61 2.84 -5.50 -6.10
N MET A 62 1.57 -5.21 -5.83
CA MET A 62 0.56 -6.25 -5.59
C MET A 62 0.38 -7.14 -6.84
N LEU A 63 0.22 -6.55 -8.02
CA LEU A 63 0.11 -7.31 -9.28
C LEU A 63 1.39 -8.09 -9.58
N ALA A 64 2.57 -7.48 -9.35
CA ALA A 64 3.86 -8.14 -9.54
C ALA A 64 4.01 -9.38 -8.66
N LYS A 65 3.55 -9.34 -7.41
CA LYS A 65 3.52 -10.50 -6.52
C LYS A 65 2.63 -11.60 -7.08
N ILE A 66 1.39 -11.29 -7.49
CA ILE A 66 0.49 -12.28 -8.09
C ILE A 66 1.13 -12.92 -9.33
N LEU A 67 1.61 -12.11 -10.27
CA LEU A 67 2.22 -12.57 -11.52
C LEU A 67 3.48 -13.41 -11.29
N SER A 68 4.35 -13.02 -10.36
CA SER A 68 5.57 -13.76 -10.09
C SER A 68 5.35 -15.02 -9.27
N GLN A 69 4.56 -14.94 -8.21
CA GLN A 69 4.43 -16.02 -7.22
C GLN A 69 3.40 -17.08 -7.63
N HIS A 70 2.36 -16.71 -8.39
CA HIS A 70 1.35 -17.68 -8.84
C HIS A 70 1.55 -18.12 -10.30
N HIS A 71 2.19 -17.29 -11.13
CA HIS A 71 2.21 -17.49 -12.59
C HIS A 71 3.60 -17.62 -13.21
N GLY A 72 4.66 -17.53 -12.39
CA GLY A 72 6.03 -17.80 -12.81
C GLY A 72 6.65 -16.73 -13.72
N PHE A 73 6.11 -15.50 -13.73
CA PHE A 73 6.74 -14.36 -14.40
C PHE A 73 7.90 -13.82 -13.56
N HIS A 74 8.96 -13.34 -14.20
CA HIS A 74 9.92 -12.45 -13.54
C HIS A 74 9.38 -11.02 -13.61
N CYS A 75 9.19 -10.36 -12.47
CA CYS A 75 8.55 -9.04 -12.42
C CYS A 75 9.50 -7.99 -11.84
N THR A 76 9.61 -6.85 -12.53
CA THR A 76 10.33 -5.66 -12.03
C THR A 76 9.35 -4.51 -11.92
N VAL A 77 9.21 -3.95 -10.72
CA VAL A 77 8.38 -2.76 -10.47
C VAL A 77 9.25 -1.53 -10.41
N LEU A 78 8.87 -0.51 -11.18
CA LEU A 78 9.48 0.80 -11.22
C LEU A 78 8.55 1.81 -10.55
N PHE A 79 9.14 2.83 -9.92
CA PHE A 79 8.41 3.85 -9.19
C PHE A 79 8.83 5.25 -9.64
N SER A 80 7.98 6.22 -9.32
CA SER A 80 8.35 7.63 -9.29
C SER A 80 8.99 7.95 -7.94
N PHE A 81 10.22 8.46 -7.94
CA PHE A 81 11.00 8.82 -6.75
C PHE A 81 10.98 10.34 -6.49
N GLY A 82 11.27 10.73 -5.25
CA GLY A 82 11.43 12.13 -4.87
C GLY A 82 12.51 12.88 -5.68
N PRO A 83 12.51 14.23 -5.59
CA PRO A 83 13.44 15.08 -6.33
C PRO A 83 14.89 14.90 -5.86
N GLU A 84 15.84 15.49 -6.61
CA GLU A 84 17.25 15.63 -6.19
C GLU A 84 17.94 14.32 -5.78
N GLY A 85 17.61 13.21 -6.45
CA GLY A 85 18.21 11.91 -6.16
C GLY A 85 17.71 11.26 -4.87
N ALA A 86 16.61 11.75 -4.30
CA ALA A 86 15.98 11.13 -3.14
C ALA A 86 15.73 9.64 -3.34
N ASP A 87 15.84 8.89 -2.25
CA ASP A 87 15.72 7.43 -2.22
C ASP A 87 14.32 6.97 -1.75
N TYR A 88 13.33 7.88 -1.64
CA TYR A 88 11.94 7.56 -1.32
C TYR A 88 11.02 7.71 -2.54
N ILE A 89 9.93 6.94 -2.54
CA ILE A 89 8.87 6.98 -3.56
C ILE A 89 8.04 8.25 -3.38
N ASP A 90 7.84 8.98 -4.46
CA ASP A 90 7.03 10.19 -4.55
C ASP A 90 6.25 10.19 -5.88
N PRO A 91 4.97 9.76 -5.85
CA PRO A 91 4.10 9.80 -7.00
C PRO A 91 3.85 11.22 -7.54
N ASN A 92 4.08 12.30 -6.78
CA ASN A 92 3.90 13.67 -7.26
C ASN A 92 5.03 14.13 -8.19
N ASN A 93 6.20 13.49 -8.16
CA ASN A 93 7.33 13.92 -8.98
C ASN A 93 7.19 13.45 -10.43
N SER A 94 6.77 14.33 -11.34
CA SER A 94 6.58 13.97 -12.75
C SER A 94 7.84 13.47 -13.47
N GLN A 95 9.02 13.90 -13.00
CA GLN A 95 10.35 13.53 -13.50
C GLN A 95 10.95 12.34 -12.73
N GLY A 96 10.18 11.75 -11.79
CA GLY A 96 10.71 10.82 -10.80
C GLY A 96 10.89 9.38 -11.27
N LEU A 97 10.48 9.02 -12.50
CA LEU A 97 10.59 7.64 -12.98
C LEU A 97 12.04 7.21 -13.10
N ARG A 98 12.43 6.14 -12.38
CA ARG A 98 13.76 5.53 -12.41
C ARG A 98 13.70 4.04 -12.77
N GLY A 99 14.83 3.49 -13.22
CA GLY A 99 14.96 2.06 -13.58
C GLY A 99 14.39 1.65 -14.94
N LEU A 100 14.09 2.62 -15.83
CA LEU A 100 13.49 2.37 -17.15
C LEU A 100 14.36 1.49 -18.06
N GLU A 101 15.66 1.35 -17.79
CA GLU A 101 16.56 0.43 -18.50
C GLU A 101 16.13 -1.04 -18.39
N ALA A 102 15.32 -1.39 -17.38
CA ALA A 102 14.71 -2.71 -17.24
C ALA A 102 13.85 -3.11 -18.46
N LEU A 103 13.28 -2.13 -19.18
CA LEU A 103 12.48 -2.37 -20.39
C LEU A 103 13.28 -3.03 -21.53
N ASN A 104 14.62 -2.93 -21.51
CA ASN A 104 15.45 -3.62 -22.51
C ASN A 104 15.23 -5.14 -22.52
N GLN A 105 14.92 -5.73 -21.36
CA GLN A 105 14.73 -7.18 -21.20
C GLN A 105 13.27 -7.58 -21.05
N ALA A 106 12.34 -6.63 -20.97
CA ALA A 106 10.92 -6.91 -20.75
C ALA A 106 10.29 -7.57 -21.99
N ASP A 107 9.40 -8.54 -21.78
CA ASP A 107 8.49 -9.08 -22.78
C ASP A 107 7.13 -8.36 -22.76
N LEU A 108 6.78 -7.73 -21.64
CA LEU A 108 5.54 -6.99 -21.41
C LEU A 108 5.79 -5.80 -20.50
N MET A 109 5.17 -4.67 -20.81
CA MET A 109 5.10 -3.48 -19.96
C MET A 109 3.67 -3.33 -19.44
N ILE A 110 3.51 -3.26 -18.13
CA ILE A 110 2.27 -2.84 -17.48
C ILE A 110 2.48 -1.42 -16.99
N ILE A 111 1.69 -0.46 -17.46
CA ILE A 111 1.88 0.96 -17.16
C ILE A 111 0.62 1.56 -16.55
N GLY A 112 0.81 2.22 -15.42
CA GLY A 112 -0.21 2.97 -14.69
C GLY A 112 0.44 4.25 -14.20
N THR A 113 0.75 5.14 -15.13
CA THR A 113 1.38 6.42 -14.84
C THR A 113 0.46 7.55 -15.25
N ARG A 114 0.71 8.73 -14.71
CA ARG A 114 0.00 9.96 -15.06
C ARG A 114 0.99 11.07 -15.30
N PHE A 115 0.96 11.70 -16.48
CA PHE A 115 1.72 12.91 -16.76
C PHE A 115 3.22 12.85 -16.39
N ARG A 116 3.84 11.68 -16.61
CA ARG A 116 5.29 11.54 -16.41
C ARG A 116 6.04 12.25 -17.53
N THR A 117 7.20 12.78 -17.18
CA THR A 117 8.12 13.45 -18.10
C THR A 117 9.48 12.79 -17.92
N PRO A 118 9.71 11.61 -18.50
CA PRO A 118 11.04 11.01 -18.44
C PRO A 118 12.05 11.91 -19.14
N ASP A 119 13.29 11.90 -18.66
CA ASP A 119 14.41 12.54 -19.34
C ASP A 119 14.74 11.83 -20.67
N ALA A 120 15.70 12.36 -21.42
CA ALA A 120 16.07 11.79 -22.72
C ALA A 120 16.51 10.32 -22.63
N ASN A 121 17.19 9.93 -21.54
CA ASN A 121 17.64 8.55 -21.33
C ASN A 121 16.43 7.64 -21.07
N GLY A 122 15.55 8.01 -20.14
CA GLY A 122 14.32 7.29 -19.84
C GLY A 122 13.42 7.14 -21.07
N ALA A 123 13.24 8.22 -21.82
CA ALA A 123 12.48 8.22 -23.08
C ALA A 123 13.08 7.27 -24.12
N SER A 124 14.41 7.15 -24.19
CA SER A 124 15.08 6.23 -25.12
C SER A 124 14.76 4.76 -24.85
N TYR A 125 14.64 4.36 -23.57
CA TYR A 125 14.30 2.99 -23.21
C TYR A 125 12.85 2.64 -23.57
N ILE A 126 11.92 3.56 -23.35
CA ILE A 126 10.52 3.41 -23.78
C ILE A 126 10.46 3.37 -25.31
N THR A 127 11.13 4.28 -26.01
CA THR A 127 11.19 4.30 -27.48
C THR A 127 11.68 2.97 -28.05
N LYS A 128 12.77 2.41 -27.50
CA LYS A 128 13.30 1.11 -27.92
C LYS A 128 12.31 -0.03 -27.67
N TYR A 129 11.60 0.00 -26.55
CA TYR A 129 10.55 -0.97 -26.24
C TYR A 129 9.42 -0.91 -27.27
N LEU A 130 8.93 0.30 -27.59
CA LEU A 130 7.89 0.53 -28.57
C LEU A 130 8.31 0.13 -29.98
N ASN A 131 9.53 0.47 -30.40
CA ASN A 131 10.11 0.10 -31.70
C ASN A 131 10.29 -1.41 -31.88
N ALA A 132 10.41 -2.17 -30.78
CA ALA A 132 10.40 -3.62 -30.83
C ALA A 132 8.98 -4.23 -31.00
N GLY A 133 7.92 -3.41 -31.05
CA GLY A 133 6.54 -3.88 -31.18
C GLY A 133 6.04 -4.69 -29.98
N LYS A 134 6.65 -4.51 -28.81
CA LYS A 134 6.36 -5.32 -27.62
C LYS A 134 5.04 -4.91 -26.95
N PRO A 135 4.30 -5.87 -26.38
CA PRO A 135 2.95 -5.60 -25.90
C PRO A 135 2.89 -4.66 -24.69
N ILE A 136 1.74 -4.01 -24.49
CA ILE A 136 1.51 -3.07 -23.39
C ILE A 136 0.20 -3.41 -22.69
N ILE A 137 0.17 -3.38 -21.36
CA ILE A 137 -1.07 -3.26 -20.59
C ILE A 137 -1.13 -1.85 -20.02
N GLY A 138 -2.10 -1.05 -20.47
CA GLY A 138 -2.39 0.26 -19.89
C GLY A 138 -3.53 0.15 -18.89
N ILE A 139 -3.31 0.61 -17.66
CA ILE A 139 -4.38 0.72 -16.64
C ILE A 139 -4.68 2.19 -16.34
N ARG A 140 -5.95 2.49 -16.06
CA ARG A 140 -6.49 3.81 -15.69
C ARG A 140 -5.81 4.96 -16.45
N THR A 141 -5.03 5.80 -15.75
CA THR A 141 -4.55 7.07 -16.31
C THR A 141 -3.46 6.92 -17.36
N SER A 142 -3.04 5.71 -17.71
CA SER A 142 -2.04 5.50 -18.77
C SER A 142 -2.48 5.99 -20.15
N THR A 143 -3.78 6.24 -20.38
CA THR A 143 -4.28 6.99 -21.55
C THR A 143 -3.65 8.40 -21.65
N HIS A 144 -3.16 8.94 -20.54
CA HIS A 144 -2.41 10.19 -20.47
C HIS A 144 -1.16 9.99 -19.60
N ALA A 145 -0.46 8.88 -19.85
CA ALA A 145 0.73 8.45 -19.11
C ALA A 145 1.83 9.50 -19.04
N PHE A 146 1.99 10.30 -20.09
CA PHE A 146 3.08 11.25 -20.26
C PHE A 146 2.56 12.61 -20.74
N ASN A 147 3.29 13.68 -20.39
CA ASN A 147 3.01 15.04 -20.86
C ASN A 147 4.33 15.81 -21.10
N GLY A 148 4.25 17.09 -21.45
CA GLY A 148 5.44 17.91 -21.74
C GLY A 148 5.89 17.84 -23.21
N ASN A 149 7.10 18.36 -23.47
CA ASN A 149 7.59 18.64 -24.83
C ASN A 149 8.46 17.54 -25.44
N GLY A 150 8.66 16.42 -24.74
CA GLY A 150 9.44 15.28 -25.27
C GLY A 150 8.63 14.36 -26.18
N ASP A 151 9.32 13.39 -26.79
CA ASP A 151 8.72 12.40 -27.67
C ASP A 151 9.42 11.03 -27.54
N PHE A 152 8.75 10.00 -28.04
CA PHE A 152 9.26 8.63 -28.11
C PHE A 152 9.66 8.26 -29.53
N GLY A 153 10.57 9.01 -30.16
CA GLY A 153 11.01 8.74 -31.54
C GLY A 153 9.97 9.15 -32.58
N GLY A 154 9.37 10.33 -32.42
CA GLY A 154 8.34 10.87 -33.30
C GLY A 154 6.91 10.78 -32.77
N VAL A 155 6.69 10.11 -31.64
CA VAL A 155 5.41 10.11 -30.91
C VAL A 155 5.51 11.08 -29.73
N PRO A 156 4.89 12.29 -29.78
CA PRO A 156 4.92 13.21 -28.66
C PRO A 156 4.41 12.56 -27.37
N PHE A 157 4.98 12.92 -26.22
CA PHE A 157 4.59 12.35 -24.92
C PHE A 157 3.08 12.38 -24.68
N GLY A 158 2.43 13.53 -24.94
CA GLY A 158 0.98 13.68 -24.80
C GLY A 158 0.14 12.86 -25.79
N GLN A 159 0.74 12.25 -26.82
CA GLN A 159 0.06 11.36 -27.77
C GLN A 159 0.30 9.88 -27.48
N PHE A 160 1.08 9.53 -26.45
CA PHE A 160 1.36 8.13 -26.11
C PHE A 160 0.09 7.31 -25.95
N GLY A 161 -0.87 7.74 -25.12
CA GLY A 161 -2.07 6.95 -24.89
C GLY A 161 -2.90 6.79 -26.15
N LEU A 162 -3.15 7.88 -26.89
CA LEU A 162 -3.93 7.80 -28.13
C LEU A 162 -3.29 6.85 -29.15
N LYS A 163 -1.96 6.94 -29.32
CA LYS A 163 -1.25 6.18 -30.34
C LYS A 163 -0.95 4.74 -29.94
N MET A 164 -0.69 4.48 -28.65
CA MET A 164 -0.23 3.17 -28.16
C MET A 164 -1.34 2.38 -27.48
N LEU A 165 -2.35 3.04 -26.91
CA LEU A 165 -3.47 2.44 -26.18
C LEU A 165 -4.82 2.67 -26.86
N GLY A 166 -4.89 3.52 -27.89
CA GLY A 166 -6.13 3.84 -28.62
C GLY A 166 -6.96 4.97 -28.01
N GLU A 167 -6.57 5.53 -26.87
CA GLU A 167 -7.34 6.59 -26.19
C GLU A 167 -6.45 7.55 -25.38
N THR A 168 -6.89 8.80 -25.26
CA THR A 168 -6.32 9.85 -24.42
C THR A 168 -7.29 10.26 -23.29
N TRP A 169 -6.86 11.18 -22.42
CA TRP A 169 -7.78 11.77 -21.44
C TRP A 169 -8.87 12.59 -22.14
N VAL A 170 -10.13 12.26 -21.89
CA VAL A 170 -11.30 12.98 -22.42
C VAL A 170 -12.10 13.61 -21.28
N SER A 171 -12.70 12.78 -20.42
CA SER A 171 -13.55 13.24 -19.33
C SER A 171 -13.81 12.14 -18.30
N HIS A 172 -14.27 12.56 -17.12
CA HIS A 172 -15.06 11.71 -16.25
C HIS A 172 -16.47 11.58 -16.84
N HIS A 173 -16.89 10.36 -17.16
CA HIS A 173 -18.24 10.06 -17.62
C HIS A 173 -19.19 9.82 -16.43
N GLY A 174 -18.69 9.20 -15.36
CA GLY A 174 -19.36 9.15 -14.06
C GLY A 174 -19.01 10.34 -13.15
N ARG A 175 -19.80 10.55 -12.08
CA ARG A 175 -19.46 11.53 -11.04
C ARG A 175 -18.33 11.01 -10.16
N HIS A 176 -17.16 11.59 -10.33
CA HIS A 176 -15.94 11.24 -9.61
C HIS A 176 -16.16 11.16 -8.08
N LYS A 177 -15.76 10.02 -7.48
CA LYS A 177 -15.91 9.67 -6.04
C LYS A 177 -17.35 9.56 -5.53
N GLN A 178 -18.34 9.54 -6.42
CA GLN A 178 -19.76 9.37 -6.06
C GLN A 178 -20.39 8.19 -6.78
N GLN A 179 -20.03 8.00 -8.05
CA GLN A 179 -20.51 6.93 -8.92
C GLN A 179 -19.34 6.01 -9.29
N GLY A 180 -19.56 4.70 -9.24
CA GLY A 180 -18.57 3.70 -9.65
C GLY A 180 -18.72 3.28 -11.11
N ALA A 181 -17.94 2.29 -11.49
CA ALA A 181 -18.00 1.62 -12.79
C ALA A 181 -18.28 0.14 -12.62
N ARG A 182 -19.22 -0.40 -13.41
CA ARG A 182 -19.44 -1.84 -13.56
C ARG A 182 -19.04 -2.28 -14.96
N GLY A 183 -17.92 -2.99 -15.06
CA GLY A 183 -17.40 -3.58 -16.29
C GLY A 183 -18.18 -4.84 -16.67
N LEU A 184 -18.81 -4.83 -17.83
CA LEU A 184 -19.64 -5.90 -18.37
C LEU A 184 -19.08 -6.40 -19.70
N ALA A 185 -19.03 -7.72 -19.87
CA ALA A 185 -18.55 -8.32 -21.10
C ALA A 185 -19.47 -7.99 -22.29
N VAL A 186 -18.86 -7.53 -23.38
CA VAL A 186 -19.53 -7.43 -24.67
C VAL A 186 -19.94 -8.84 -25.12
N ALA A 187 -21.18 -8.99 -25.58
CA ALA A 187 -21.80 -10.30 -25.80
C ALA A 187 -20.97 -11.19 -26.74
N GLU A 188 -20.44 -10.60 -27.82
CA GLU A 188 -19.63 -11.27 -28.84
C GLU A 188 -18.24 -11.65 -28.32
N GLN A 189 -17.78 -11.04 -27.22
CA GLN A 189 -16.44 -11.21 -26.67
C GLN A 189 -16.37 -12.19 -25.50
N LYS A 190 -17.50 -12.71 -25.01
CA LYS A 190 -17.55 -13.61 -23.83
C LYS A 190 -16.64 -14.84 -23.92
N SER A 191 -16.29 -15.28 -25.13
CA SER A 191 -15.38 -16.42 -25.36
C SER A 191 -13.91 -16.02 -25.49
N HIS A 192 -13.60 -14.71 -25.47
CA HIS A 192 -12.24 -14.22 -25.62
C HIS A 192 -11.36 -14.72 -24.46
N PRO A 193 -10.14 -15.23 -24.70
CA PRO A 193 -9.31 -15.82 -23.64
C PRO A 193 -9.05 -14.88 -22.45
N ILE A 194 -8.94 -13.57 -22.69
CA ILE A 194 -8.75 -12.56 -21.62
C ILE A 194 -9.92 -12.58 -20.61
N LEU A 195 -11.13 -12.93 -21.05
CA LEU A 195 -12.32 -12.99 -20.19
C LEU A 195 -12.53 -14.37 -19.52
N SER A 196 -11.55 -15.27 -19.58
CA SER A 196 -11.65 -16.59 -18.95
C SER A 196 -11.83 -16.47 -17.43
N SER A 197 -12.97 -16.96 -16.93
CA SER A 197 -13.41 -16.84 -15.52
C SER A 197 -13.47 -15.39 -15.00
N VAL A 198 -13.68 -14.42 -15.89
CA VAL A 198 -13.92 -13.02 -15.52
C VAL A 198 -15.44 -12.78 -15.57
N SER A 199 -16.06 -12.57 -14.42
CA SER A 199 -17.44 -12.08 -14.33
C SER A 199 -17.48 -10.56 -14.43
N ASP A 200 -18.62 -9.96 -14.12
CA ASP A 200 -18.75 -8.52 -13.97
C ASP A 200 -17.71 -7.98 -12.98
N ILE A 201 -17.14 -6.83 -13.31
CA ILE A 201 -16.11 -6.14 -12.52
C ILE A 201 -16.74 -4.91 -11.88
N PHE A 202 -16.53 -4.70 -10.58
CA PHE A 202 -16.87 -3.43 -9.94
C PHE A 202 -15.62 -2.61 -9.62
N CYS A 203 -15.66 -1.32 -9.96
CA CYS A 203 -14.63 -0.35 -9.61
C CYS A 203 -15.29 0.81 -8.85
N PRO A 204 -14.86 1.15 -7.62
CA PRO A 204 -15.27 2.38 -6.95
C PRO A 204 -14.70 3.64 -7.63
N SER A 205 -13.78 3.51 -8.58
CA SER A 205 -13.45 4.60 -9.50
C SER A 205 -14.51 4.78 -10.58
N ASP A 206 -14.76 6.03 -10.97
CA ASP A 206 -15.81 6.40 -11.91
C ASP A 206 -15.47 6.00 -13.36
N VAL A 207 -16.49 5.83 -14.22
CA VAL A 207 -16.30 5.53 -15.65
C VAL A 207 -15.64 6.72 -16.36
N TYR A 208 -14.63 6.46 -17.19
CA TYR A 208 -14.05 7.47 -18.10
C TYR A 208 -14.81 7.54 -19.43
N GLY A 209 -14.86 8.73 -20.02
CA GLY A 209 -15.29 8.91 -21.41
C GLY A 209 -14.24 8.39 -22.38
N VAL A 210 -14.66 7.58 -23.35
CA VAL A 210 -13.79 6.99 -24.39
C VAL A 210 -14.47 7.21 -25.74
N ILE A 211 -13.84 7.98 -26.63
CA ILE A 211 -14.44 8.44 -27.89
C ILE A 211 -13.54 8.22 -29.12
N HIS A 212 -12.29 7.81 -28.95
CA HIS A 212 -11.33 7.70 -30.07
C HIS A 212 -11.12 6.29 -30.60
N LEU A 213 -11.72 5.28 -29.97
CA LEU A 213 -11.67 3.90 -30.47
C LEU A 213 -12.37 3.78 -31.83
N SER A 214 -11.81 2.91 -32.66
CA SER A 214 -12.27 2.60 -34.02
C SER A 214 -12.75 1.15 -34.12
N ASP A 215 -13.33 0.77 -35.26
CA ASP A 215 -13.72 -0.62 -35.53
C ASP A 215 -12.53 -1.61 -35.57
N ALA A 216 -11.29 -1.09 -35.66
CA ALA A 216 -10.09 -1.90 -35.53
C ALA A 216 -9.78 -2.28 -34.07
N ASP A 217 -10.39 -1.60 -33.11
CA ASP A 217 -10.22 -1.83 -31.68
C ASP A 217 -11.25 -2.84 -31.16
N GLN A 218 -10.76 -3.83 -30.42
CA GLN A 218 -11.61 -4.91 -29.92
C GLN A 218 -12.04 -4.62 -28.49
N ILE A 219 -13.22 -4.02 -28.32
CA ILE A 219 -13.81 -3.73 -27.01
C ILE A 219 -14.28 -5.04 -26.37
N LEU A 220 -13.64 -5.44 -25.28
CA LEU A 220 -13.96 -6.66 -24.53
C LEU A 220 -15.01 -6.39 -23.44
N LEU A 221 -14.88 -5.25 -22.75
CA LEU A 221 -15.79 -4.84 -21.68
C LEU A 221 -16.31 -3.42 -21.93
N ARG A 222 -17.57 -3.17 -21.55
CA ARG A 222 -18.16 -1.82 -21.43
C ARG A 222 -18.45 -1.49 -19.96
N GLY A 223 -18.30 -0.23 -19.58
CA GLY A 223 -18.44 0.26 -18.22
C GLY A 223 -19.76 0.97 -18.03
N ALA A 224 -20.65 0.40 -17.22
CA ALA A 224 -21.86 1.07 -16.76
C ALA A 224 -21.53 1.96 -15.56
N VAL A 225 -22.03 3.19 -15.55
CA VAL A 225 -22.03 4.06 -14.37
C VAL A 225 -22.99 3.48 -13.33
N THR A 226 -22.55 3.34 -12.09
CA THR A 226 -23.40 2.94 -10.95
C THR A 226 -23.88 4.14 -10.16
N GLU A 227 -25.02 4.03 -9.48
CA GLU A 227 -25.59 5.14 -8.69
C GLU A 227 -24.70 5.56 -7.52
N THR A 228 -24.01 4.60 -6.90
CA THR A 228 -23.14 4.79 -5.75
C THR A 228 -21.84 3.99 -5.89
N LEU A 229 -20.97 4.10 -4.88
CA LEU A 229 -19.74 3.31 -4.77
C LEU A 229 -19.94 1.93 -4.11
N ASP A 230 -21.17 1.53 -3.78
CA ASP A 230 -21.43 0.19 -3.27
C ASP A 230 -21.23 -0.86 -4.40
N PRO A 231 -20.47 -1.95 -4.18
CA PRO A 231 -20.35 -3.04 -5.16
C PRO A 231 -21.68 -3.70 -5.56
N ALA A 232 -22.73 -3.57 -4.75
CA ALA A 232 -24.10 -3.99 -5.05
C ALA A 232 -24.95 -2.88 -5.68
N SER A 233 -24.39 -1.68 -5.89
CA SER A 233 -25.12 -0.54 -6.45
C SER A 233 -25.69 -0.88 -7.83
N PRO A 234 -26.95 -0.51 -8.10
CA PRO A 234 -27.52 -0.61 -9.42
C PRO A 234 -26.81 0.33 -10.39
N GLN A 235 -27.00 0.06 -11.68
CA GLN A 235 -26.58 0.93 -12.77
C GLN A 235 -27.51 2.13 -12.83
N VAL A 236 -26.96 3.29 -13.19
CA VAL A 236 -27.77 4.47 -13.51
C VAL A 236 -28.66 4.17 -14.71
N GLU A 237 -29.94 4.47 -14.61
CA GLU A 237 -30.88 4.37 -15.73
C GLU A 237 -30.76 5.56 -16.69
N GLY A 238 -31.08 5.34 -17.97
CA GLY A 238 -31.17 6.39 -18.99
C GLY A 238 -29.90 6.59 -19.83
N GLU A 239 -29.81 7.76 -20.47
CA GLU A 239 -28.84 8.07 -21.54
C GLU A 239 -27.37 7.93 -21.10
N GLN A 240 -27.05 8.08 -19.82
CA GLN A 240 -25.67 7.97 -19.34
C GLN A 240 -25.08 6.57 -19.56
N ASN A 241 -25.91 5.52 -19.59
CA ASN A 241 -25.47 4.15 -19.88
C ASN A 241 -25.94 3.66 -21.26
N ASN A 242 -26.41 4.56 -22.13
CA ASN A 242 -26.95 4.22 -23.44
C ASN A 242 -26.30 5.06 -24.57
N PRO A 243 -25.16 4.62 -25.14
CA PRO A 243 -24.45 3.38 -24.83
C PRO A 243 -23.49 3.52 -23.63
N MET A 244 -23.17 2.39 -22.99
CA MET A 244 -22.08 2.30 -22.01
C MET A 244 -20.72 2.58 -22.68
N GLN A 245 -19.84 3.27 -21.94
CA GLN A 245 -18.48 3.58 -22.40
C GLN A 245 -17.64 2.31 -22.55
N PRO A 246 -16.71 2.23 -23.51
CA PRO A 246 -15.64 1.23 -23.49
C PRO A 246 -14.90 1.23 -22.14
N PHE A 247 -14.68 0.04 -21.58
CA PHE A 247 -14.01 -0.13 -20.28
C PHE A 247 -12.72 -0.94 -20.37
N ALA A 248 -12.66 -1.93 -21.26
CA ALA A 248 -11.43 -2.65 -21.56
C ALA A 248 -11.41 -3.10 -23.02
N TRP A 249 -10.28 -2.93 -23.71
CA TRP A 249 -10.16 -3.22 -25.13
C TRP A 249 -8.74 -3.64 -25.53
N LEU A 250 -8.61 -4.26 -26.70
CA LEU A 250 -7.34 -4.46 -27.39
C LEU A 250 -7.18 -3.41 -28.50
N HIS A 251 -5.97 -2.86 -28.61
CA HIS A 251 -5.58 -1.92 -29.65
C HIS A 251 -4.29 -2.40 -30.32
N THR A 252 -4.18 -2.22 -31.64
CA THR A 252 -2.93 -2.50 -32.37
C THR A 252 -2.27 -1.17 -32.70
N TYR A 253 -1.07 -0.95 -32.18
CA TYR A 253 -0.32 0.28 -32.39
C TYR A 253 0.80 0.09 -33.43
N GLU A 254 1.18 1.17 -34.10
CA GLU A 254 2.36 1.24 -34.96
C GLU A 254 3.55 1.77 -34.16
N SER A 255 4.72 1.14 -34.30
CA SER A 255 5.92 1.62 -33.62
C SER A 255 6.29 3.04 -34.06
N PRO A 256 6.92 3.84 -33.19
CA PRO A 256 7.36 5.19 -33.55
C PRO A 256 8.21 5.27 -34.83
N ASP A 257 9.05 4.27 -35.09
CA ASP A 257 9.86 4.19 -36.31
C ASP A 257 9.15 3.60 -37.54
N GLY A 258 7.88 3.20 -37.41
CA GLY A 258 7.05 2.63 -38.48
C GLY A 258 7.44 1.21 -38.92
N LYS A 259 8.34 0.52 -38.20
CA LYS A 259 8.89 -0.78 -38.62
C LYS A 259 8.20 -1.99 -38.00
N ALA A 260 7.45 -1.79 -36.92
CA ALA A 260 6.79 -2.86 -36.19
C ALA A 260 5.35 -2.46 -35.84
N LYS A 261 4.55 -3.48 -35.53
CA LYS A 261 3.26 -3.30 -34.87
C LYS A 261 3.31 -3.99 -33.53
N GLY A 262 2.78 -3.34 -32.51
CA GLY A 262 2.56 -3.96 -31.21
C GLY A 262 1.08 -4.05 -30.88
N LYS A 263 0.76 -4.77 -29.81
CA LYS A 263 -0.59 -4.93 -29.31
C LYS A 263 -0.68 -4.46 -27.87
N SER A 264 -1.64 -3.62 -27.58
CA SER A 264 -1.96 -3.20 -26.23
C SER A 264 -3.30 -3.74 -25.78
N PHE A 265 -3.40 -3.97 -24.47
CA PHE A 265 -4.66 -4.10 -23.76
C PHE A 265 -4.78 -2.88 -22.86
N CYS A 266 -5.89 -2.15 -22.95
CA CYS A 266 -6.12 -0.98 -22.10
C CYS A 266 -7.42 -1.17 -21.32
N THR A 267 -7.42 -0.77 -20.05
CA THR A 267 -8.64 -0.65 -19.26
C THR A 267 -8.69 0.68 -18.53
N THR A 268 -9.89 1.26 -18.46
CA THR A 268 -10.16 2.46 -17.67
C THR A 268 -10.37 2.14 -16.19
N GLY A 269 -10.43 0.88 -15.76
CA GLY A 269 -10.27 0.55 -14.33
C GLY A 269 -8.80 0.62 -13.91
N GLY A 270 -8.53 0.82 -12.61
CA GLY A 270 -7.17 0.65 -12.10
C GLY A 270 -6.73 1.57 -10.96
N ALA A 271 -7.67 2.20 -10.26
CA ALA A 271 -7.37 2.71 -8.92
C ALA A 271 -6.94 1.57 -8.01
N SER A 272 -6.07 1.81 -7.03
CA SER A 272 -5.68 0.80 -6.02
C SER A 272 -6.88 0.06 -5.43
N VAL A 273 -7.92 0.79 -5.02
CA VAL A 273 -9.17 0.21 -4.49
C VAL A 273 -10.00 -0.56 -5.51
N ASP A 274 -9.83 -0.34 -6.82
CA ASP A 274 -10.51 -1.15 -7.84
C ASP A 274 -10.01 -2.60 -7.84
N PHE A 275 -8.73 -2.82 -7.48
CA PHE A 275 -8.13 -4.15 -7.43
C PHE A 275 -8.54 -4.98 -6.22
N VAL A 276 -9.41 -4.46 -5.35
CA VAL A 276 -10.13 -5.31 -4.40
C VAL A 276 -11.01 -6.31 -5.14
N ASP A 277 -11.57 -5.91 -6.29
CA ASP A 277 -12.31 -6.81 -7.16
C ASP A 277 -11.39 -7.88 -7.77
N GLU A 278 -11.73 -9.15 -7.52
CA GLU A 278 -10.98 -10.31 -7.99
C GLU A 278 -11.00 -10.44 -9.52
N ASN A 279 -12.10 -10.05 -10.17
CA ASN A 279 -12.25 -10.14 -11.61
C ASN A 279 -11.40 -9.10 -12.33
N LEU A 280 -11.18 -7.92 -11.75
CA LEU A 280 -10.22 -6.96 -12.30
C LEU A 280 -8.79 -7.50 -12.26
N ARG A 281 -8.38 -8.08 -11.12
CA ARG A 281 -7.06 -8.74 -11.01
C ARG A 281 -6.91 -9.85 -12.05
N ARG A 282 -7.93 -10.71 -12.19
CA ARG A 282 -7.95 -11.79 -13.17
C ARG A 282 -7.89 -11.30 -14.61
N LEU A 283 -8.60 -10.21 -14.93
CA LEU A 283 -8.56 -9.58 -16.25
C LEU A 283 -7.12 -9.18 -16.62
N ILE A 284 -6.39 -8.53 -15.71
CA ILE A 284 -4.99 -8.11 -15.94
C ILE A 284 -4.06 -9.33 -16.08
N VAL A 285 -4.18 -10.34 -15.22
CA VAL A 285 -3.37 -11.57 -15.31
C VAL A 285 -3.63 -12.30 -16.62
N ASN A 286 -4.89 -12.47 -17.02
CA ASN A 286 -5.26 -13.10 -18.27
C ASN A 286 -4.72 -12.32 -19.48
N ALA A 287 -4.78 -10.99 -19.46
CA ALA A 287 -4.18 -10.13 -20.47
C ALA A 287 -2.66 -10.32 -20.56
N ALA A 288 -1.96 -10.48 -19.42
CA ALA A 288 -0.52 -10.73 -19.41
C ALA A 288 -0.17 -12.07 -20.08
N TYR A 289 -0.93 -13.14 -19.81
CA TYR A 289 -0.79 -14.42 -20.51
C TYR A 289 -1.01 -14.25 -22.03
N PHE A 290 -2.14 -13.66 -22.40
CA PHE A 290 -2.53 -13.50 -23.80
C PHE A 290 -1.50 -12.71 -24.61
N LEU A 291 -1.07 -11.55 -24.08
CA LEU A 291 -0.14 -10.65 -24.76
C LEU A 291 1.29 -11.20 -24.83
N THR A 292 1.69 -12.06 -23.89
CA THR A 292 3.00 -12.73 -23.92
C THR A 292 3.00 -14.04 -24.73
N GLY A 293 1.90 -14.33 -25.43
CA GLY A 293 1.75 -15.52 -26.28
C GLY A 293 1.61 -16.83 -25.49
N GLN A 294 1.29 -16.74 -24.21
CA GLN A 294 1.08 -17.90 -23.35
C GLN A 294 -0.40 -18.32 -23.35
N LYS A 295 -0.66 -19.59 -23.04
CA LYS A 295 -2.02 -20.09 -22.89
C LYS A 295 -2.64 -19.52 -21.62
N VAL A 296 -3.74 -18.77 -21.76
CA VAL A 296 -4.50 -18.24 -20.62
C VAL A 296 -5.08 -19.41 -19.80
N PRO A 297 -4.86 -19.47 -18.48
CA PRO A 297 -5.48 -20.47 -17.61
C PRO A 297 -7.01 -20.37 -17.64
N ALA A 298 -7.71 -21.50 -17.46
CA ALA A 298 -9.18 -21.50 -17.39
C ALA A 298 -9.71 -20.68 -16.20
N SER A 299 -8.95 -20.63 -15.11
CA SER A 299 -9.15 -19.74 -13.97
C SER A 299 -7.79 -19.41 -13.38
N ALA A 300 -7.26 -18.23 -13.71
CA ALA A 300 -5.98 -17.78 -13.16
C ALA A 300 -6.13 -17.48 -11.66
N ASN A 301 -5.20 -18.00 -10.85
CA ASN A 301 -5.13 -17.67 -9.43
C ASN A 301 -4.74 -16.20 -9.24
N VAL A 302 -5.63 -15.42 -8.64
CA VAL A 302 -5.41 -13.99 -8.36
C VAL A 302 -5.62 -13.64 -6.89
N GLU A 303 -5.53 -14.65 -6.03
CA GLU A 303 -5.43 -14.44 -4.59
C GLU A 303 -4.26 -13.51 -4.28
N PHE A 304 -4.42 -12.69 -3.25
CA PHE A 304 -3.33 -11.83 -2.82
C PHE A 304 -2.23 -12.70 -2.19
N VAL A 305 -0.99 -12.53 -2.65
CA VAL A 305 0.19 -13.22 -2.09
C VAL A 305 0.47 -12.73 -0.67
N ASP A 306 0.44 -11.41 -0.49
CA ASP A 306 0.50 -10.71 0.79
C ASP A 306 -0.77 -9.90 0.93
N ALA A 307 -1.26 -9.66 2.15
CA ALA A 307 -2.47 -8.88 2.37
C ALA A 307 -2.40 -7.52 1.66
N TYR A 308 -3.50 -7.11 1.04
CA TYR A 308 -3.58 -5.87 0.27
C TYR A 308 -4.52 -4.88 0.96
N TYR A 309 -3.97 -3.77 1.42
CA TYR A 309 -4.69 -2.73 2.16
C TYR A 309 -4.65 -1.41 1.40
N PRO A 310 -5.34 -1.31 0.24
CA PRO A 310 -5.25 -0.13 -0.59
C PRO A 310 -5.81 1.10 0.11
N SER A 311 -5.16 2.24 -0.07
CA SER A 311 -5.75 3.54 0.26
C SER A 311 -6.73 3.95 -0.83
N PHE A 312 -7.75 4.73 -0.48
CA PHE A 312 -8.65 5.32 -1.46
C PHE A 312 -7.89 6.32 -2.36
N TYR A 313 -8.30 6.46 -3.62
CA TYR A 313 -7.60 7.33 -4.56
C TYR A 313 -7.87 8.83 -4.29
N GLY A 314 -6.89 9.67 -4.60
CA GLY A 314 -6.95 11.12 -4.47
C GLY A 314 -5.59 11.77 -4.34
N PHE A 315 -5.52 13.05 -4.72
CA PHE A 315 -4.31 13.83 -4.62
C PHE A 315 -3.89 14.09 -3.17
N ILE A 316 -2.60 13.95 -2.91
CA ILE A 316 -1.96 14.45 -1.68
C ILE A 316 -0.97 15.54 -2.08
N ARG A 317 -1.24 16.78 -1.67
CA ARG A 317 -0.49 17.98 -2.10
C ARG A 317 0.50 18.52 -1.06
N ASP A 318 0.54 17.94 0.14
CA ASP A 318 1.54 18.29 1.13
C ASP A 318 2.93 17.87 0.64
N GLN A 319 3.82 18.86 0.50
CA GLN A 319 5.18 18.69 -0.04
C GLN A 319 6.05 17.78 0.83
N ASN A 320 5.77 17.66 2.13
CA ASN A 320 6.54 16.84 3.04
C ASN A 320 5.93 15.45 3.24
N TYR A 321 4.71 15.20 2.76
CA TYR A 321 4.00 13.94 3.02
C TYR A 321 4.81 12.72 2.57
N TRP A 322 5.22 12.67 1.31
CA TRP A 322 5.92 11.50 0.74
C TRP A 322 7.32 11.32 1.35
N LYS A 323 8.01 12.45 1.62
CA LYS A 323 9.30 12.44 2.32
C LYS A 323 9.19 11.87 3.73
N ASN A 324 8.17 12.29 4.49
CA ASN A 324 7.94 11.83 5.86
C ASN A 324 7.45 10.38 5.90
N LEU A 325 6.62 9.99 4.93
CA LEU A 325 6.17 8.60 4.79
C LEU A 325 7.33 7.68 4.40
N ASN A 326 8.32 8.20 3.66
CA ASN A 326 9.60 7.56 3.35
C ASN A 326 9.46 6.14 2.77
N LEU A 327 8.47 5.94 1.89
CA LEU A 327 8.25 4.65 1.24
C LEU A 327 9.46 4.28 0.38
N LYS A 328 9.96 3.06 0.53
CA LYS A 328 11.02 2.48 -0.29
C LYS A 328 10.44 1.36 -1.15
N PRO A 329 11.08 0.97 -2.27
CA PRO A 329 10.69 -0.24 -2.98
C PRO A 329 10.62 -1.47 -2.05
N SER A 330 11.56 -1.61 -1.11
CA SER A 330 11.55 -2.69 -0.12
C SER A 330 10.34 -2.68 0.83
N THR A 331 9.66 -1.55 1.01
CA THR A 331 8.40 -1.45 1.77
C THR A 331 7.30 -2.32 1.15
N PHE A 332 7.41 -2.65 -0.14
CA PHE A 332 6.47 -3.50 -0.86
C PHE A 332 7.01 -4.90 -1.18
N ALA A 333 8.15 -5.31 -0.60
CA ALA A 333 8.72 -6.64 -0.82
C ALA A 333 7.77 -7.79 -0.38
N LEU A 334 8.11 -9.03 -0.75
CA LEU A 334 7.36 -10.21 -0.29
C LEU A 334 7.30 -10.28 1.24
N GLY A 335 6.14 -10.63 1.79
CA GLY A 335 5.88 -10.62 3.23
C GLY A 335 5.54 -9.23 3.79
N GLN A 336 5.52 -8.18 2.97
CA GLN A 336 5.17 -6.82 3.37
C GLN A 336 3.79 -6.40 2.83
N SER A 337 3.01 -5.77 3.69
CA SER A 337 1.67 -5.25 3.41
C SER A 337 1.54 -3.82 3.95
N PRO A 338 2.24 -2.84 3.34
CA PRO A 338 2.19 -1.46 3.83
C PRO A 338 0.77 -0.90 3.70
N GLN A 339 0.41 -0.06 4.67
CA GLN A 339 -0.85 0.66 4.67
C GLN A 339 -0.55 2.16 4.54
N GLN A 340 -1.34 2.84 3.73
CA GLN A 340 -1.35 4.29 3.66
C GLN A 340 -2.73 4.80 4.11
N PRO A 341 -2.80 5.97 4.78
CA PRO A 341 -4.08 6.60 5.09
C PRO A 341 -4.76 7.06 3.79
N ASP A 342 -6.09 7.07 3.80
CA ASP A 342 -6.86 7.67 2.72
C ASP A 342 -6.56 9.17 2.61
N PRO A 343 -6.44 9.73 1.39
CA PRO A 343 -6.36 11.16 1.19
C PRO A 343 -7.54 11.88 1.84
N ALA A 344 -7.31 13.10 2.33
CA ALA A 344 -8.36 13.92 2.92
C ALA A 344 -9.54 14.11 1.94
N GLY A 345 -10.77 13.99 2.45
CA GLY A 345 -11.99 14.08 1.65
C GLY A 345 -12.33 12.81 0.86
N SER A 346 -11.64 11.69 1.09
CA SER A 346 -12.04 10.39 0.54
C SER A 346 -13.38 9.93 1.15
N PRO A 347 -14.27 9.31 0.35
CA PRO A 347 -15.51 8.75 0.86
C PRO A 347 -15.22 7.57 1.81
N ALA A 348 -16.11 7.36 2.77
CA ALA A 348 -16.10 6.14 3.56
C ALA A 348 -16.48 4.96 2.65
N TRP A 349 -15.56 4.02 2.46
CA TRP A 349 -15.77 2.85 1.61
C TRP A 349 -15.33 1.57 2.34
N PRO A 350 -16.26 0.85 2.99
CA PRO A 350 -15.94 -0.28 3.88
C PRO A 350 -15.75 -1.62 3.15
N TYR A 351 -15.74 -1.65 1.82
CA TYR A 351 -15.66 -2.88 1.02
C TYR A 351 -14.22 -3.29 0.70
N ARG A 352 -13.28 -3.01 1.61
CA ARG A 352 -11.89 -3.47 1.54
C ARG A 352 -11.41 -3.92 2.89
N ASP A 353 -10.50 -4.87 2.87
CA ASP A 353 -9.79 -5.26 4.08
C ASP A 353 -8.97 -4.08 4.60
N LYS A 354 -8.90 -4.00 5.93
CA LYS A 354 -7.96 -3.14 6.65
C LYS A 354 -7.13 -4.06 7.54
N PRO A 355 -5.90 -3.69 7.90
CA PRO A 355 -5.16 -4.46 8.88
C PRO A 355 -6.05 -4.60 10.11
N GLU A 356 -6.24 -5.83 10.58
CA GLU A 356 -6.80 -6.00 11.92
C GLU A 356 -5.97 -5.09 12.83
N VAL A 357 -6.64 -4.17 13.52
CA VAL A 357 -6.04 -3.57 14.70
C VAL A 357 -5.81 -4.77 15.59
N LYS A 358 -4.59 -5.31 15.55
CA LYS A 358 -4.11 -6.22 16.56
C LYS A 358 -4.13 -5.35 17.81
N SER A 359 -5.27 -5.33 18.52
CA SER A 359 -5.20 -5.30 19.98
C SER A 359 -4.14 -6.34 20.25
N ALA A 360 -3.00 -5.92 20.81
CA ALA A 360 -1.96 -6.87 21.14
C ALA A 360 -2.70 -8.05 21.76
N LYS A 361 -2.56 -9.26 21.20
CA LYS A 361 -2.91 -10.47 21.94
C LYS A 361 -1.92 -10.50 23.10
N GLY A 362 -2.06 -9.56 24.03
CA GLY A 362 -1.63 -9.72 25.39
C GLY A 362 -2.26 -11.04 25.81
N GLN A 363 -1.50 -11.80 26.58
CA GLN A 363 -2.08 -12.96 27.22
C GLN A 363 -3.43 -12.56 27.82
N PRO A 364 -4.45 -13.43 27.76
CA PRO A 364 -5.72 -13.18 28.41
C PRO A 364 -5.42 -12.66 29.81
N PHE A 365 -5.82 -11.42 30.09
CA PHE A 365 -5.61 -10.85 31.41
C PHE A 365 -6.50 -11.63 32.37
N GLU A 366 -5.88 -12.28 33.35
CA GLU A 366 -6.58 -12.96 34.43
C GLU A 366 -6.15 -12.35 35.76
N PHE A 367 -7.14 -12.07 36.62
CA PHE A 367 -6.85 -11.68 37.99
C PHE A 367 -6.20 -12.82 38.77
N ARG A 368 -5.26 -12.46 39.63
CA ARG A 368 -4.74 -13.36 40.68
C ARG A 368 -5.76 -13.48 41.82
N ASP A 369 -5.71 -14.59 42.53
CA ASP A 369 -6.57 -14.79 43.70
C ASP A 369 -6.12 -13.83 44.83
N GLY A 370 -7.05 -13.07 45.39
CA GLY A 370 -6.78 -12.08 46.43
C GLY A 370 -6.12 -10.78 45.93
N GLU A 371 -6.05 -10.56 44.61
CA GLU A 371 -5.32 -9.43 44.04
C GLU A 371 -5.84 -8.08 44.53
N ARG A 372 -4.93 -7.22 44.99
CA ARG A 372 -5.24 -5.86 45.46
C ARG A 372 -5.28 -4.89 44.28
N VAL A 373 -6.48 -4.48 43.89
CA VAL A 373 -6.75 -3.65 42.72
C VAL A 373 -6.96 -2.19 43.15
N ALA A 374 -6.14 -1.28 42.65
CA ALA A 374 -6.29 0.15 42.87
C ALA A 374 -6.83 0.86 41.62
N LEU A 375 -7.91 1.64 41.77
CA LEU A 375 -8.36 2.57 40.74
C LEU A 375 -7.69 3.92 41.00
N VAL A 376 -7.05 4.50 39.98
CA VAL A 376 -6.35 5.80 40.07
C VAL A 376 -6.72 6.67 38.89
N GLY A 377 -6.70 7.99 39.05
CA GLY A 377 -7.01 8.92 37.96
C GLY A 377 -8.02 9.98 38.35
N SER A 378 -8.51 10.69 37.33
CA SER A 378 -9.31 11.89 37.50
C SER A 378 -10.77 11.60 37.89
N SER A 379 -11.64 12.59 37.67
CA SER A 379 -13.06 12.60 38.04
C SER A 379 -13.83 11.34 37.64
N LEU A 380 -13.48 10.66 36.53
CA LEU A 380 -14.16 9.41 36.17
C LEU A 380 -13.97 8.31 37.24
N ALA A 381 -12.75 8.14 37.75
CA ALA A 381 -12.47 7.19 38.82
C ALA A 381 -13.15 7.65 40.12
N GLU A 382 -12.97 8.92 40.50
CA GLU A 382 -13.55 9.45 41.74
C GLU A 382 -15.08 9.27 41.80
N ARG A 383 -15.79 9.57 40.69
CA ARG A 383 -17.25 9.48 40.64
C ARG A 383 -17.77 8.06 40.78
N MET A 384 -16.96 7.03 40.52
CA MET A 384 -17.32 5.64 40.79
C MET A 384 -17.47 5.34 42.29
N ASN A 385 -16.93 6.19 43.18
CA ASN A 385 -17.19 6.07 44.62
C ASN A 385 -18.63 6.41 45.02
N LEU A 386 -19.34 7.21 44.22
CA LEU A 386 -20.71 7.61 44.54
C LEU A 386 -21.69 6.44 44.39
N PHE A 387 -21.44 5.60 43.40
CA PHE A 387 -22.27 4.45 43.08
C PHE A 387 -21.32 3.29 42.79
N GLY A 388 -21.09 2.42 43.79
CA GLY A 388 -20.14 1.30 43.75
C GLY A 388 -20.49 0.18 42.75
N TYR A 389 -21.14 0.51 41.63
CA TYR A 389 -21.54 -0.41 40.57
C TYR A 389 -20.35 -1.10 39.92
N PHE A 390 -19.28 -0.36 39.64
CA PHE A 390 -18.11 -0.94 38.98
C PHE A 390 -17.44 -2.01 39.86
N GLU A 391 -17.21 -1.70 41.13
CA GLU A 391 -16.69 -2.64 42.12
C GLU A 391 -17.65 -3.83 42.31
N SER A 392 -18.96 -3.58 42.42
CA SER A 392 -19.97 -4.64 42.53
C SER A 392 -19.96 -5.60 41.33
N ILE A 393 -19.81 -5.06 40.11
CA ILE A 393 -19.71 -5.85 38.88
C ILE A 393 -18.43 -6.69 38.87
N LEU A 394 -17.29 -6.11 39.29
CA LEU A 394 -16.03 -6.86 39.40
C LEU A 394 -16.17 -8.02 40.39
N HIS A 395 -16.69 -7.78 41.59
CA HIS A 395 -16.92 -8.85 42.57
C HIS A 395 -17.93 -9.89 42.11
N THR A 396 -18.99 -9.48 41.40
CA THR A 396 -20.01 -10.42 40.89
C THR A 396 -19.45 -11.31 39.79
N ARG A 397 -18.70 -10.73 38.85
CA ARG A 397 -18.15 -11.46 37.69
C ARG A 397 -16.97 -12.34 38.07
N PHE A 398 -16.19 -11.93 39.08
CA PHE A 398 -14.97 -12.61 39.53
C PHE A 398 -15.07 -13.07 40.98
N ALA A 399 -16.24 -13.56 41.40
CA ALA A 399 -16.52 -13.92 42.79
C ALA A 399 -15.50 -14.92 43.38
N GLY A 400 -15.01 -15.87 42.56
CA GLY A 400 -14.00 -16.85 42.97
C GLY A 400 -12.60 -16.26 43.22
N LYS A 401 -12.30 -15.08 42.67
CA LYS A 401 -10.99 -14.44 42.76
C LYS A 401 -10.77 -13.70 44.08
N LYS A 402 -11.82 -13.36 44.83
CA LYS A 402 -11.73 -12.65 46.12
C LYS A 402 -10.87 -11.37 46.03
N LEU A 403 -11.06 -10.60 44.96
CA LEU A 403 -10.34 -9.34 44.74
C LEU A 403 -10.49 -8.41 45.94
N VAL A 404 -9.49 -7.57 46.20
CA VAL A 404 -9.60 -6.47 47.16
C VAL A 404 -9.50 -5.18 46.37
N VAL A 405 -10.58 -4.42 46.27
CA VAL A 405 -10.64 -3.23 45.41
C VAL A 405 -10.58 -1.98 46.28
N ARG A 406 -9.79 -0.99 45.87
CA ARG A 406 -9.80 0.35 46.48
C ARG A 406 -9.70 1.42 45.42
N ASN A 407 -10.52 2.46 45.56
CA ASN A 407 -10.54 3.58 44.63
C ASN A 407 -9.84 4.79 45.24
N PHE A 408 -8.76 5.21 44.59
CA PHE A 408 -7.92 6.35 44.92
C PHE A 408 -8.10 7.51 43.92
N GLY A 409 -9.12 7.46 43.06
CA GLY A 409 -9.42 8.52 42.12
C GLY A 409 -9.68 9.85 42.83
N TRP A 410 -9.14 10.93 42.28
CA TRP A 410 -9.26 12.28 42.82
C TRP A 410 -9.56 13.28 41.70
N PRO A 411 -10.43 14.29 41.92
CA PRO A 411 -10.75 15.24 40.87
C PRO A 411 -9.50 16.01 40.42
N ALA A 412 -9.40 16.26 39.11
CA ALA A 412 -8.28 16.97 38.49
C ALA A 412 -6.91 16.23 38.50
N ASP A 413 -6.84 14.96 38.91
CA ASP A 413 -5.59 14.19 38.79
C ASP A 413 -5.14 14.05 37.32
N GLU A 414 -3.88 14.37 37.07
CA GLU A 414 -3.13 14.02 35.86
C GLU A 414 -2.07 12.97 36.19
N VAL A 415 -1.60 12.21 35.20
CA VAL A 415 -0.60 11.16 35.42
C VAL A 415 0.72 11.69 35.99
N GLY A 416 1.09 12.94 35.70
CA GLY A 416 2.28 13.58 36.26
C GLY A 416 2.00 14.63 37.33
N ASN A 417 0.75 14.81 37.76
CA ASN A 417 0.38 15.81 38.76
C ASN A 417 -0.86 15.35 39.55
N GLN A 418 -0.64 14.76 40.72
CA GLN A 418 -1.69 14.38 41.65
C GLN A 418 -1.67 15.29 42.88
N GLN A 419 -2.51 16.33 42.89
CA GLN A 419 -2.53 17.31 43.96
C GLN A 419 -3.13 16.71 45.24
N ARG A 420 -2.44 16.85 46.38
CA ARG A 420 -2.90 16.39 47.70
C ARG A 420 -2.64 17.47 48.74
N PRO A 421 -3.44 17.54 49.84
CA PRO A 421 -3.10 18.38 50.99
C PRO A 421 -1.70 18.07 51.53
N ASP A 422 -0.99 19.08 52.04
CA ASP A 422 0.41 18.96 52.49
C ASP A 422 0.64 17.87 53.55
N ASN A 423 -0.39 17.53 54.34
CA ASN A 423 -0.34 16.52 55.39
C ASN A 423 -0.96 15.16 54.99
N TYR A 424 -1.29 14.95 53.72
CA TYR A 424 -2.01 13.75 53.26
C TYR A 424 -1.30 12.43 53.61
N THR A 425 0.03 12.44 53.65
CA THR A 425 0.86 11.27 53.99
C THR A 425 1.56 11.39 55.35
N GLN A 426 1.12 12.33 56.21
CA GLN A 426 1.80 12.62 57.48
C GLN A 426 1.70 11.48 58.51
N ILE A 427 0.61 10.72 58.49
CA ILE A 427 0.37 9.58 59.39
C ILE A 427 0.83 8.29 58.70
N ASP A 428 0.29 8.03 57.52
CA ASP A 428 0.57 6.89 56.66
C ASP A 428 0.33 7.28 55.19
N ASN A 429 0.92 6.54 54.24
CA ASN A 429 0.59 6.72 52.82
C ASN A 429 -0.46 5.66 52.44
N PRO A 430 -1.73 6.04 52.23
CA PRO A 430 -2.81 5.07 52.08
C PRO A 430 -2.68 4.20 50.82
N MET A 431 -1.98 4.68 49.79
CA MET A 431 -1.69 3.88 48.59
C MET A 431 -0.56 2.87 48.85
N VAL A 432 0.46 3.25 49.64
CA VAL A 432 1.54 2.32 50.02
C VAL A 432 1.03 1.26 51.00
N GLU A 433 0.26 1.65 52.02
CA GLU A 433 -0.31 0.72 53.01
C GLU A 433 -1.28 -0.28 52.38
N PHE A 434 -2.02 0.14 51.35
CA PHE A 434 -2.88 -0.79 50.59
C PHE A 434 -2.07 -1.78 49.75
N GLY A 435 -0.85 -1.42 49.34
CA GLY A 435 0.04 -2.22 48.51
C GLY A 435 -0.61 -2.76 47.23
N PRO A 436 -1.06 -1.92 46.29
CA PRO A 436 -1.70 -2.36 45.04
C PRO A 436 -0.82 -3.34 44.26
N GLU A 437 -1.45 -4.38 43.72
CA GLU A 437 -0.81 -5.37 42.84
C GLU A 437 -1.25 -5.19 41.38
N LEU A 438 -2.34 -4.46 41.17
CA LEU A 438 -2.88 -4.07 39.88
C LEU A 438 -3.44 -2.64 39.96
N PHE A 439 -3.12 -1.82 38.96
CA PHE A 439 -3.71 -0.50 38.79
C PHE A 439 -4.67 -0.48 37.61
N ILE A 440 -5.85 0.13 37.81
CA ILE A 440 -6.77 0.52 36.75
C ILE A 440 -6.72 2.05 36.65
N CYS A 441 -6.13 2.55 35.57
CA CYS A 441 -5.78 3.96 35.43
C CYS A 441 -6.80 4.73 34.57
N PHE A 442 -7.29 5.84 35.09
CA PHE A 442 -8.25 6.76 34.46
C PHE A 442 -7.62 8.15 34.25
N PHE A 443 -6.39 8.17 33.75
CA PHE A 443 -5.66 9.38 33.33
C PHE A 443 -5.93 9.67 31.84
N GLY A 444 -5.58 10.88 31.38
CA GLY A 444 -5.65 11.31 29.98
C GLY A 444 -6.77 12.31 29.68
N PHE A 445 -7.86 12.31 30.47
CA PHE A 445 -8.96 13.27 30.26
C PHE A 445 -8.57 14.69 30.65
N ASN A 446 -7.69 14.92 31.61
CA ASN A 446 -7.27 16.30 31.91
C ASN A 446 -6.19 16.75 30.94
N GLU A 447 -5.28 15.83 30.61
CA GLU A 447 -4.14 16.07 29.75
C GLU A 447 -4.54 16.41 28.31
N HIS A 448 -5.70 15.93 27.82
CA HIS A 448 -6.15 16.23 26.46
C HIS A 448 -6.44 17.72 26.20
N PHE A 449 -6.73 18.51 27.25
CA PHE A 449 -6.97 19.95 27.11
C PHE A 449 -5.71 20.71 26.66
N ALA A 450 -4.51 20.12 26.79
CA ALA A 450 -3.27 20.69 26.31
C ALA A 450 -3.11 20.63 24.77
N GLY A 451 -3.96 19.86 24.06
CA GLY A 451 -3.91 19.69 22.61
C GLY A 451 -3.33 18.35 22.17
N ALA A 452 -3.44 18.06 20.86
CA ALA A 452 -3.06 16.78 20.26
C ALA A 452 -1.80 16.86 19.39
N ASP A 453 -1.00 17.93 19.51
CA ASP A 453 0.27 18.01 18.81
C ASP A 453 1.28 16.98 19.33
N GLU A 454 2.28 16.67 18.50
CA GLU A 454 3.26 15.62 18.80
C GLU A 454 4.04 15.89 20.10
N SER A 455 4.29 17.17 20.42
CA SER A 455 5.03 17.53 21.63
C SER A 455 4.22 17.24 22.90
N GLN A 456 2.92 17.56 22.89
CA GLN A 456 2.01 17.27 24.02
C GLN A 456 1.80 15.77 24.19
N LEU A 457 1.64 15.05 23.08
CA LEU A 457 1.50 13.59 23.10
C LEU A 457 2.75 12.90 23.64
N ASN A 458 3.95 13.36 23.26
CA ASN A 458 5.19 12.82 23.78
C ASN A 458 5.38 13.13 25.27
N SER A 459 5.08 14.36 25.69
CA SER A 459 5.09 14.75 27.10
C SER A 459 4.13 13.88 27.94
N PHE A 460 2.90 13.63 27.47
CA PHE A 460 1.96 12.73 28.13
C PHE A 460 2.52 11.31 28.26
N LYS A 461 3.06 10.74 27.17
CA LYS A 461 3.66 9.41 27.17
C LYS A 461 4.82 9.31 28.17
N ASP A 462 5.67 10.32 28.25
CA ASP A 462 6.84 10.31 29.14
C ASP A 462 6.45 10.44 30.61
N ARG A 463 5.47 11.30 30.92
CA ARG A 463 4.88 11.37 32.27
C ARG A 463 4.23 10.04 32.66
N TYR A 464 3.52 9.40 31.74
CA TYR A 464 2.88 8.10 31.98
C TYR A 464 3.91 6.99 32.22
N ARG A 465 4.97 6.93 31.41
CA ARG A 465 6.07 5.97 31.61
C ARG A 465 6.76 6.18 32.96
N SER A 466 7.01 7.43 33.33
CA SER A 466 7.61 7.78 34.62
C SER A 466 6.73 7.32 35.78
N TRP A 467 5.41 7.55 35.68
CA TRP A 467 4.45 7.08 36.67
C TRP A 467 4.44 5.56 36.79
N ILE A 468 4.44 4.83 35.67
CA ILE A 468 4.53 3.35 35.68
C ILE A 468 5.81 2.89 36.38
N GLU A 469 6.95 3.48 36.05
CA GLU A 469 8.24 3.07 36.60
C GLU A 469 8.32 3.33 38.11
N GLU A 470 7.79 4.47 38.58
CA GLU A 470 7.70 4.79 40.00
C GLU A 470 6.86 3.77 40.78
N HIS A 471 5.75 3.32 40.20
CA HIS A 471 4.82 2.38 40.85
C HIS A 471 5.18 0.91 40.62
N ARG A 472 6.17 0.62 39.77
CA ARG A 472 6.73 -0.73 39.61
C ARG A 472 7.77 -1.06 40.68
N GLN A 473 8.41 -0.05 41.25
CA GLN A 473 9.51 -0.18 42.21
C GLN A 473 9.06 -0.20 43.67
N LYS A 474 7.79 0.10 43.94
CA LYS A 474 7.14 0.08 45.26
C LYS A 474 6.23 -1.13 45.35
#